data_AF-A0A536UUS6-F1
#
_entry.id   AF-A0A536UUS6-F1
#
_cell.length_a   1.000
_cell.length_b   1.000
_cell.length_c   1.000
_cell.angle_alpha   90.00
_cell.angle_beta   90.00
_cell.angle_gamma   90.00
#
_symmetry.space_group_name_H-M   'P 1'
#
loop_
_entity.id
_entity.type
_entity.pdbx_description
1 polymer ?
#
loop_
_entity_poly.entity_id
_entity_poly.type
_entity_poly.pdbx_seq_one_letter_code
_entity_poly.pdbx_strand_id
1 'polypeptide(L)' 'QRVRTGFIWVNSFGIRDLAAPFGGIKRSGIGREGGDWSFEFFCDVKDVVVPKKPFRASFSQR' A
#
# COMPACT_ATOMS: atom_id res chain seq x y z
N GLN A 1 8.72 21.03 -14.37
CA GLN A 1 7.58 20.35 -13.71
C GLN A 1 6.55 21.39 -13.24
N ARG A 2 5.62 21.84 -14.09
CA ARG A 2 4.67 22.93 -13.76
C ARG A 2 3.29 22.45 -13.33
N VAL A 3 2.90 21.23 -13.72
CA VAL A 3 1.57 20.67 -13.43
C VAL A 3 1.66 19.76 -12.20
N ARG A 4 0.92 20.12 -11.15
CA ARG A 4 0.78 19.30 -9.95
C ARG A 4 -0.40 18.36 -10.12
N THR A 5 -0.13 17.15 -10.59
CA THR A 5 -1.10 16.05 -10.73
C THR A 5 -0.52 14.76 -10.20
N GLY A 6 -1.36 13.83 -9.73
CA GLY A 6 -0.94 12.48 -9.35
C GLY A 6 -0.87 11.50 -10.53
N PHE A 7 -1.45 11.87 -11.67
CA PHE A 7 -1.45 11.07 -12.89
C PHE A 7 -1.54 11.98 -14.12
N ILE A 8 -0.80 11.68 -15.19
CA ILE A 8 -0.76 12.49 -16.41
C ILE A 8 -0.66 11.61 -17.65
N TRP A 9 -1.35 12.03 -18.72
CA TRP A 9 -1.14 11.49 -20.05
C TRP A 9 -0.37 12.51 -20.91
N VAL A 10 0.51 11.99 -21.77
CA VAL A 10 1.22 12.79 -22.78
C VAL A 10 0.84 12.22 -24.15
N ASN A 11 0.33 13.08 -25.04
CA ASN A 11 -0.12 12.71 -26.39
C ASN A 11 -1.09 11.52 -26.44
N SER A 12 -1.86 11.32 -25.38
CA SER A 12 -2.76 10.16 -25.20
C SER A 12 -3.87 10.51 -24.21
N PHE A 13 -4.92 9.70 -24.21
CA PHE A 13 -6.00 9.78 -23.22
C PHE A 13 -6.62 8.38 -23.04
N GLY A 14 -6.95 8.02 -21.80
CA GLY A 14 -7.67 6.77 -21.49
C GLY A 14 -6.82 5.50 -21.49
N ILE A 15 -5.52 5.58 -21.78
CA ILE A 15 -4.60 4.44 -21.66
C ILE A 15 -4.11 4.34 -20.22
N ARG A 16 -4.41 3.23 -19.53
CA ARG A 16 -3.99 3.04 -18.14
C ARG A 16 -3.37 1.67 -17.97
N ASP A 17 -2.19 1.64 -17.38
CA ASP A 17 -1.60 0.44 -16.83
C ASP A 17 -2.16 0.18 -15.43
N LEU A 18 -2.70 -1.02 -15.20
CA LEU A 18 -3.26 -1.46 -13.91
C LEU A 18 -2.17 -1.67 -12.85
N ALA A 19 -0.93 -1.92 -13.26
CA ALA A 19 0.20 -2.08 -12.35
C ALA A 19 0.78 -0.73 -11.91
N ALA A 20 0.56 0.35 -12.67
CA ALA A 20 1.04 1.67 -12.33
C ALA A 20 0.14 2.33 -11.26
N PRO A 21 0.70 3.17 -10.38
CA PRO A 21 -0.07 3.87 -9.36
C PRO A 21 -0.95 4.95 -10.00
N PHE A 22 -2.21 4.98 -9.57
CA PHE A 22 -3.23 5.95 -9.91
C PHE A 22 -3.68 6.68 -8.64
N GLY A 23 -3.91 7.99 -8.75
CA GLY A 23 -4.53 8.76 -7.68
C GLY A 23 -4.35 10.27 -7.83
N GLY A 24 -5.09 11.00 -7.01
CA GLY A 24 -5.15 12.45 -7.05
C GLY A 24 -4.01 13.15 -6.30
N ILE A 25 -4.01 14.46 -6.42
CA ILE A 25 -3.28 15.37 -5.53
C ILE A 25 -4.22 16.50 -5.10
N LYS A 26 -3.99 17.09 -3.92
CA LYS A 26 -4.85 18.13 -3.32
C LYS A 26 -6.25 17.59 -3.02
N ARG A 27 -7.29 18.25 -3.53
CA ARG A 27 -8.70 17.88 -3.28
C ARG A 27 -9.21 16.76 -4.20
N SER A 28 -8.37 16.27 -5.11
CA SER A 28 -8.76 15.22 -6.06
C SER A 28 -8.71 13.81 -5.49
N GLY A 29 -8.22 13.63 -4.25
CA GLY A 29 -8.20 12.32 -3.59
C GLY A 29 -7.07 12.19 -2.57
N ILE A 30 -7.13 11.09 -1.80
CA ILE A 30 -6.17 10.70 -0.78
C ILE A 30 -5.74 9.27 -1.11
N GLY A 31 -4.45 8.95 -0.94
CA GLY A 31 -3.91 7.64 -1.25
C GLY A 31 -3.59 7.42 -2.73
N ARG A 32 -3.23 6.17 -3.04
CA ARG A 32 -2.95 5.67 -4.39
C ARG A 32 -3.51 4.26 -4.52
N GLU A 33 -3.90 3.92 -5.73
CA GLU A 33 -4.40 2.60 -6.12
C GLU A 33 -3.64 2.11 -7.35
N GLY A 34 -3.80 0.86 -7.72
CA GLY A 34 -3.09 0.23 -8.83
C GLY A 34 -1.82 -0.47 -8.35
N GLY A 35 -1.51 -1.62 -8.97
CA GLY A 35 -0.38 -2.47 -8.61
C GLY A 35 -0.26 -2.70 -7.10
N ASP A 36 0.96 -2.55 -6.58
CA ASP A 36 1.27 -2.79 -5.18
C ASP A 36 0.72 -1.71 -4.23
N TRP A 37 0.46 -0.50 -4.73
CA TRP A 37 -0.07 0.61 -3.95
C TRP A 37 -1.49 0.36 -3.46
N SER A 38 -2.25 -0.46 -4.19
CA SER A 38 -3.56 -0.91 -3.73
C SER A 38 -3.48 -1.70 -2.43
N PHE A 39 -2.42 -2.47 -2.18
CA PHE A 39 -2.33 -3.25 -0.93
C PHE A 39 -2.22 -2.33 0.29
N GLU A 40 -1.53 -1.20 0.20
CA GLU A 40 -1.46 -0.24 1.32
C GLU A 40 -2.83 0.33 1.70
N PHE A 41 -3.74 0.46 0.72
CA PHE A 41 -5.06 1.05 0.95
C PHE A 41 -6.12 0.01 1.30
N PHE A 42 -6.07 -1.18 0.68
CA PHE A 42 -7.10 -2.21 0.80
C PHE A 42 -6.72 -3.38 1.70
N CYS A 43 -5.47 -3.46 2.18
CA CYS A 43 -5.03 -4.54 3.06
C CYS A 43 -4.41 -4.00 4.34
N ASP A 44 -4.80 -4.59 5.46
CA ASP A 44 -4.19 -4.31 6.75
C ASP A 44 -2.90 -5.13 6.93
N VAL A 45 -1.87 -4.48 7.43
CA VAL A 45 -0.62 -5.16 7.82
C VAL A 45 -0.85 -5.90 9.13
N LYS A 46 -0.61 -7.21 9.12
CA LYS A 46 -0.69 -8.06 10.32
C LYS A 46 0.67 -8.63 10.66
N ASP A 47 1.19 -8.27 11.83
CA ASP A 47 2.39 -8.89 12.39
C ASP A 47 2.03 -10.18 13.13
N VAL A 48 2.80 -11.25 12.87
CA VAL A 48 2.59 -12.58 13.47
C VAL A 48 3.91 -13.14 13.94
N VAL A 49 4.07 -13.22 15.26
CA VAL A 49 5.25 -13.82 15.89
C VAL A 49 4.98 -15.28 16.20
N VAL A 50 5.70 -16.17 15.50
CA VAL A 50 5.61 -17.63 15.72
C VAL A 50 6.87 -18.13 16.43
N PRO A 51 6.75 -18.72 17.64
CA PRO A 51 7.91 -19.23 18.36
C PRO A 51 8.44 -20.51 17.69
N LYS A 52 9.75 -20.59 17.47
CA LYS A 52 10.41 -21.80 16.91
C LYS A 52 10.45 -22.99 17.87
N LYS A 53 10.24 -22.75 19.16
CA LYS A 53 10.20 -23.76 20.22
C LYS A 53 8.87 -23.66 20.97
N PRO A 54 8.36 -24.76 21.55
CA PRO A 54 7.18 -24.70 22.40
C PRO A 54 7.34 -23.63 23.47
N PHE A 55 6.34 -22.76 23.62
CA PHE A 55 6.33 -21.75 24.67
C PHE A 55 6.41 -22.43 26.03
N ARG A 56 7.46 -22.10 26.80
CA ARG A 56 7.57 -22.47 28.21
C ARG A 56 7.28 -21.23 29.05
N ALA A 57 6.18 -21.26 29.81
CA ALA A 57 5.86 -20.20 30.75
C ALA A 57 6.96 -20.08 31.81
N SER A 58 7.51 -18.87 32.01
CA SER A 58 8.61 -18.64 32.96
C SER A 58 8.21 -18.77 34.44
N PHE A 59 6.91 -18.93 34.74
CA PHE A 59 6.40 -19.15 36.09
C PHE A 59 6.70 -20.55 36.65
N SER A 60 7.16 -21.50 35.83
CA SER A 60 7.53 -22.84 36.28
C SER A 60 8.90 -22.93 36.99
N GLN A 61 9.64 -21.82 37.10
CA GLN A 61 11.00 -21.78 37.69
C GLN A 61 11.08 -20.99 39.01
N ARG A 62 9.96 -20.80 39.71
CA ARG A 62 9.96 -20.38 41.12
C ARG A 62 9.54 -21.53 42.00
#